data_AF-A0A800ME38-F1
#
_entry.id   AF-A0A800ME38-F1
#
_cell.length_a   1.000
_cell.length_b   1.000
_cell.length_c   1.000
_cell.angle_alpha   90.00
_cell.angle_beta   90.00
_cell.angle_gamma   90.00
#
_symmetry.space_group_name_H-M   'P 1'
#
loop_
_entity.id
_entity.type
_entity.pdbx_description
1 polymer ?
#
loop_
_entity_poly.entity_id
_entity_poly.type
_entity_poly.pdbx_seq_one_letter_code
_entity_poly.pdbx_strand_id
1 'polypeptide(L)'
;MIGDPLGRPAAFWRVLPGAAQAGLLCVSSVAVGTCALTRYYLAPMEHWGLDLAKEDFKFSAAHFLIFPDGSAERLHGHNYRVYVEIDGGLDEHGLVLDFKQVKPVVRELCNFLDEHLLVPGEHGELRVSDVGAGHKEVRYRESRYTVPEGDLIVLPINNTSSENLATWFGRRLLDELGRRFPKVKVQRIKVGVEETRGQRGVYRHLSTD
;
A
#
# COMPACT_ATOMS: atom_id res chain seq x y z
N MET A 1 -23.54 38.88 17.45
CA MET A 1 -24.59 38.78 18.49
C MET A 1 -25.63 37.82 17.94
N ILE A 2 -25.50 36.50 18.06
CA ILE A 2 -25.58 35.57 19.21
C ILE A 2 -24.81 34.32 18.71
N GLY A 3 -23.94 33.58 19.41
CA GLY A 3 -23.90 33.16 20.80
C GLY A 3 -23.72 31.64 20.78
N ASP A 4 -22.46 31.18 20.74
CA ASP A 4 -22.00 29.80 20.88
C ASP A 4 -22.20 29.31 22.32
N PRO A 5 -22.80 28.13 22.57
CA PRO A 5 -22.69 27.46 23.85
C PRO A 5 -22.08 26.06 23.68
N LEU A 6 -20.87 25.88 24.23
CA LEU A 6 -20.27 24.69 24.87
C LEU A 6 -18.74 24.88 24.76
N GLY A 7 -17.98 25.37 25.75
CA GLY A 7 -18.03 25.02 27.17
C GLY A 7 -16.72 24.38 27.68
N ARG A 8 -15.54 25.00 27.40
CA ARG A 8 -14.24 24.91 28.15
C ARG A 8 -13.40 23.59 28.06
N PRO A 9 -12.11 23.59 28.50
CA PRO A 9 -11.09 24.65 28.60
C PRO A 9 -9.76 24.34 27.88
N ALA A 10 -8.91 25.37 27.82
CA ALA A 10 -7.55 25.38 27.28
C ALA A 10 -6.52 24.58 28.10
N ALA A 11 -5.53 23.99 27.41
CA ALA A 11 -4.25 23.60 28.00
C ALA A 11 -3.11 23.84 27.01
N PHE A 12 -2.41 24.95 27.22
CA PHE A 12 -1.08 25.24 26.73
C PHE A 12 -0.09 24.22 27.32
N TRP A 13 0.81 23.67 26.51
CA TRP A 13 2.04 23.07 27.02
C TRP A 13 3.24 23.87 26.51
N ARG A 14 3.85 24.60 27.46
CA ARG A 14 5.19 25.17 27.37
C ARG A 14 6.21 24.03 27.31
N VAL A 15 7.18 24.16 26.41
CA VAL A 15 8.45 23.44 26.47
C VAL A 15 9.36 24.16 27.47
N LEU A 16 9.90 23.41 28.43
CA LEU A 16 11.11 23.78 29.17
C LEU A 16 12.11 22.62 29.08
N PRO A 17 13.40 22.87 28.82
CA PRO A 17 14.45 21.86 28.86
C PRO A 17 14.99 21.73 30.29
N GLY A 18 15.07 20.50 30.80
CA GLY A 18 15.59 20.18 32.13
C GLY A 18 16.59 19.03 32.03
N ALA A 19 17.83 19.35 32.37
CA ALA A 19 19.02 18.52 32.27
C ALA A 19 18.97 17.24 33.12
N ALA A 20 19.52 16.15 32.56
CA ALA A 20 20.09 15.06 33.35
C ALA A 20 21.61 15.04 33.08
N GLN A 21 22.36 15.51 34.09
CA GLN A 21 23.82 15.47 34.15
C GLN A 21 24.28 14.02 34.28
N ALA A 22 25.12 13.55 33.36
CA ALA A 22 25.99 12.40 33.61
C ALA A 22 27.33 12.94 34.10
N GLY A 23 27.61 12.70 35.38
CA GLY A 23 28.78 13.18 36.09
C GLY A 23 30.08 12.68 35.49
N LEU A 24 31.01 13.61 35.31
CA LEU A 24 32.41 13.36 35.00
C LEU A 24 33.11 12.96 36.31
N LEU A 25 33.33 11.66 36.53
CA LEU A 25 34.28 11.19 37.56
C LEU A 25 35.66 11.10 36.92
N CYS A 26 36.46 12.13 37.17
CA CYS A 26 37.89 12.11 36.99
C CYS A 26 38.49 11.17 38.06
N VAL A 27 39.07 10.05 37.64
CA VAL A 27 39.99 9.27 38.48
C VAL A 27 41.29 9.15 37.72
N SER A 28 42.24 9.98 38.10
CA SER A 28 43.64 9.84 37.71
C SER A 28 44.25 8.63 38.42
N SER A 29 44.64 7.61 37.67
CA SER A 29 45.78 6.74 38.03
C SER A 29 46.12 5.85 36.85
N VAL A 30 47.39 5.85 36.48
CA VAL A 30 47.96 5.08 35.39
C VAL A 30 47.92 3.59 35.76
N ALA A 31 47.21 2.78 34.98
CA ALA A 31 47.37 1.33 34.97
C ALA A 31 47.27 0.83 33.53
N VAL A 32 48.36 0.24 33.05
CA VAL A 32 48.46 -0.48 31.79
C VAL A 32 47.50 -1.68 31.86
N GLY A 33 46.49 -1.73 31.01
CA GLY A 33 45.53 -2.83 31.04
C GLY A 33 44.48 -2.75 29.93
N THR A 34 44.71 -3.54 28.88
CA THR A 34 43.76 -4.06 27.89
C THR A 34 42.53 -3.19 27.57
N CYS A 35 42.54 -2.57 26.39
CA CYS A 35 41.35 -2.03 25.72
C CYS A 35 40.30 -3.14 25.60
N ALA A 36 39.33 -3.16 26.52
CA ALA A 36 38.17 -4.03 26.43
C ALA A 36 37.27 -3.49 25.32
N LEU A 37 37.46 -4.00 24.11
CA LEU A 37 36.52 -3.87 23.01
C LEU A 37 35.16 -4.38 23.50
N THR A 38 34.27 -3.46 23.88
CA THR A 38 32.87 -3.79 24.13
C THR A 38 32.28 -4.19 22.79
N ARG A 39 32.31 -5.49 22.48
CA ARG A 39 31.51 -6.05 21.38
C ARG A 39 30.06 -5.75 21.72
N TYR A 40 29.48 -4.77 21.05
CA TYR A 40 28.03 -4.69 20.94
C TYR A 40 27.59 -5.97 20.24
N TYR A 41 27.10 -6.93 21.01
CA TYR A 41 26.34 -8.04 20.47
C TYR A 41 25.04 -7.42 19.95
N LEU A 42 25.03 -7.02 18.68
CA LEU A 42 23.77 -6.86 17.97
C LEU A 42 23.15 -8.25 17.99
N ALA A 43 22.15 -8.44 18.85
CA ALA A 43 21.31 -9.63 18.78
C ALA A 43 20.86 -9.76 17.31
N PRO A 44 20.89 -10.97 16.71
CA PRO A 44 20.42 -11.14 15.35
C PRO A 44 19.00 -10.60 15.24
N MET A 45 18.80 -9.65 14.32
CA MET A 45 17.48 -9.12 14.02
C MET A 45 16.72 -10.16 13.20
N GLU A 46 15.78 -10.82 13.86
CA GLU A 46 14.85 -11.73 13.21
C GLU A 46 13.67 -10.94 12.63
N HIS A 47 13.19 -11.38 11.47
CA HIS A 47 12.03 -10.81 10.79
C HIS A 47 11.07 -11.94 10.42
N TRP A 48 9.78 -11.71 10.62
CA TRP A 48 8.72 -12.66 10.28
C TRP A 48 7.78 -12.04 9.25
N GLY A 49 7.28 -12.88 8.35
CA GLY A 49 6.37 -12.43 7.32
C GLY A 49 5.60 -13.58 6.67
N LEU A 50 4.58 -13.20 5.92
CA LEU A 50 3.75 -14.05 5.10
C LEU A 50 4.09 -13.78 3.64
N ASP A 51 4.37 -14.81 2.85
CA ASP A 51 4.48 -14.73 1.38
C ASP A 51 3.31 -15.51 0.76
N LEU A 52 2.45 -14.80 0.03
CA LEU A 52 1.21 -15.30 -0.52
C LEU A 52 1.23 -15.21 -2.06
N ALA A 53 1.23 -16.39 -2.68
CA ALA A 53 1.18 -16.56 -4.13
C ALA A 53 0.18 -17.66 -4.50
N LYS A 54 -1.11 -17.44 -4.18
CA LYS A 54 -2.16 -18.43 -4.41
C LYS A 54 -2.71 -18.35 -5.84
N GLU A 55 -3.15 -19.49 -6.37
CA GLU A 55 -3.66 -19.59 -7.75
C GLU A 55 -4.98 -18.83 -7.96
N ASP A 56 -5.78 -18.67 -6.89
CA ASP A 56 -7.01 -17.87 -6.86
C ASP A 56 -6.74 -16.37 -6.59
N PHE A 57 -5.49 -15.93 -6.52
CA PHE A 57 -5.14 -14.50 -6.44
C PHE A 57 -4.93 -13.95 -7.85
N LYS A 58 -6.03 -13.85 -8.59
CA LYS A 58 -6.05 -13.44 -9.99
C LYS A 58 -7.31 -12.65 -10.30
N PHE A 59 -7.22 -11.81 -11.33
CA PHE A 59 -8.37 -11.12 -11.94
C PHE A 59 -8.13 -10.95 -13.43
N SER A 60 -9.18 -10.99 -14.23
CA SER A 60 -9.16 -10.85 -15.67
C SER A 60 -9.78 -9.50 -16.03
N ALA A 61 -9.01 -8.60 -16.64
CA ALA A 61 -9.50 -7.25 -16.91
C ALA A 61 -8.99 -6.69 -18.23
N ALA A 62 -9.81 -5.82 -18.84
CA ALA A 62 -9.43 -5.04 -20.01
C ALA A 62 -8.80 -3.70 -19.60
N HIS A 63 -7.83 -3.22 -20.37
CA HIS A 63 -7.17 -1.93 -20.16
C HIS A 63 -6.49 -1.41 -21.43
N PHE A 64 -5.92 -0.22 -21.33
CA PHE A 64 -4.93 0.32 -22.27
C PHE A 64 -4.03 1.30 -21.53
N LEU A 65 -2.73 1.23 -21.79
CA LEU A 65 -1.70 2.16 -21.36
C LEU A 65 -1.63 3.39 -22.25
N ILE A 66 -1.34 4.51 -21.60
CA ILE A 66 -0.97 5.76 -22.25
C ILE A 66 0.52 5.98 -22.00
N PHE A 67 1.31 6.11 -23.07
CA PHE A 67 2.76 6.27 -23.00
C PHE A 67 3.17 7.74 -22.84
N PRO A 68 4.42 8.02 -22.41
CA PRO A 68 4.89 9.40 -22.20
C PRO A 68 4.87 10.29 -23.44
N ASP A 69 4.93 9.71 -24.65
CA ASP A 69 4.77 10.45 -25.91
C ASP A 69 3.30 10.78 -26.24
N GLY A 70 2.38 10.34 -25.38
CA GLY A 70 0.95 10.51 -25.51
C GLY A 70 0.29 9.51 -26.47
N SER A 71 1.03 8.58 -27.07
CA SER A 71 0.43 7.44 -27.74
C SER A 71 -0.29 6.54 -26.72
N ALA A 72 -1.37 5.89 -27.14
CA ALA A 72 -2.05 4.89 -26.33
C ALA A 72 -2.00 3.56 -27.08
N GLU A 73 -1.80 2.47 -26.34
CA GLU A 73 -1.96 1.15 -26.93
C GLU A 73 -3.44 0.87 -27.26
N ARG A 74 -3.68 -0.19 -28.05
CA ARG A 74 -5.03 -0.63 -28.34
C ARG A 74 -5.64 -1.32 -27.11
N LEU A 75 -6.93 -1.12 -26.91
CA LEU A 75 -7.71 -1.85 -25.91
C LEU A 75 -7.49 -3.36 -26.06
N HIS A 76 -7.11 -3.99 -24.96
CA HIS A 76 -6.94 -5.43 -24.83
C HIS A 76 -7.14 -5.82 -23.36
N GLY A 77 -6.77 -7.04 -22.96
CA GLY A 77 -6.86 -7.46 -21.57
C GLY A 77 -5.89 -8.58 -21.20
N HIS A 78 -5.80 -8.83 -19.89
CA HIS A 78 -4.89 -9.82 -19.30
C HIS A 78 -5.56 -10.60 -18.19
N ASN A 79 -4.95 -11.74 -17.88
CA ASN A 79 -5.25 -12.52 -16.68
C ASN A 79 -4.18 -12.20 -15.63
N TYR A 80 -4.40 -11.15 -14.86
CA TYR A 80 -3.47 -10.66 -13.86
C TYR A 80 -3.34 -11.65 -12.70
N ARG A 81 -2.14 -11.71 -12.10
CA ARG A 81 -1.91 -12.42 -10.83
C ARG A 81 -1.36 -11.49 -9.77
N VAL A 82 -1.80 -11.69 -8.54
CA VAL A 82 -1.42 -10.86 -7.40
C VAL A 82 -0.57 -11.67 -6.43
N TYR A 83 0.54 -11.06 -6.01
CA TYR A 83 1.49 -11.59 -5.04
C TYR A 83 1.57 -10.64 -3.87
N VAL A 84 1.50 -11.16 -2.65
CA VAL A 84 1.46 -10.34 -1.44
C VAL A 84 2.48 -10.87 -0.46
N GLU A 85 3.39 -9.99 -0.04
CA GLU A 85 4.24 -10.21 1.13
C GLU A 85 3.86 -9.23 2.24
N ILE A 86 3.71 -9.71 3.47
CA ILE A 86 3.40 -8.89 4.65
C ILE A 86 4.37 -9.27 5.75
N ASP A 87 5.14 -8.32 6.26
CA ASP A 87 6.00 -8.50 7.42
C ASP A 87 5.39 -7.84 8.66
N GLY A 88 5.63 -8.46 9.81
CA GLY A 88 5.18 -7.96 11.10
C GLY A 88 5.78 -8.77 12.25
N GLY A 89 5.41 -8.40 13.48
CA GLY A 89 5.77 -9.17 14.66
C GLY A 89 4.89 -10.41 14.84
N LEU A 90 5.42 -11.44 15.50
CA LEU A 90 4.60 -12.57 15.96
C LEU A 90 3.75 -12.13 17.15
N ASP A 91 2.48 -12.54 17.16
CA ASP A 91 1.60 -12.41 18.31
C ASP A 91 1.88 -13.49 19.38
N GLU A 92 1.07 -13.51 20.45
CA GLU A 92 1.15 -14.50 21.53
C GLU A 92 0.93 -15.96 21.09
N HIS A 93 0.43 -16.16 19.87
CA HIS A 93 0.22 -17.45 19.24
C HIS A 93 1.28 -17.79 18.18
N GLY A 94 2.29 -16.92 18.00
CA GLY A 94 3.36 -17.14 17.04
C GLY A 94 2.98 -16.84 15.60
N LEU A 95 2.02 -15.94 15.36
CA LEU A 95 1.53 -15.58 14.02
C LEU A 95 1.75 -14.10 13.70
N VAL A 96 2.16 -13.79 12.47
CA VAL A 96 2.11 -12.40 11.95
C VAL A 96 0.66 -11.99 11.70
N LEU A 97 -0.07 -12.84 10.99
CA LEU A 97 -1.51 -12.75 10.72
C LEU A 97 -1.99 -14.14 10.25
N ASP A 98 -3.20 -14.54 10.64
CA ASP A 98 -3.75 -15.84 10.22
C ASP A 98 -4.03 -15.83 8.70
N PHE A 99 -3.51 -16.83 7.99
CA PHE A 99 -3.80 -17.06 6.58
C PHE A 99 -5.30 -17.10 6.27
N LYS A 100 -6.14 -17.62 7.18
CA LYS A 100 -7.59 -17.68 7.01
C LYS A 100 -8.24 -16.28 7.03
N GLN A 101 -7.57 -15.29 7.62
CA GLN A 101 -8.04 -13.92 7.73
C GLN A 101 -7.56 -13.05 6.55
N VAL A 102 -6.28 -13.16 6.17
CA VAL A 102 -5.71 -12.32 5.08
C VAL A 102 -6.15 -12.77 3.68
N LYS A 103 -6.26 -14.08 3.43
CA LYS A 103 -6.59 -14.59 2.09
C LYS A 103 -7.94 -14.09 1.57
N PRO A 104 -9.04 -14.06 2.36
CA PRO A 104 -10.29 -13.46 1.94
C PRO A 104 -10.16 -11.99 1.52
N VAL A 105 -9.40 -11.17 2.25
CA VAL A 105 -9.19 -9.75 1.91
C VAL A 105 -8.53 -9.60 0.54
N VAL A 106 -7.48 -10.37 0.27
CA VAL A 106 -6.80 -10.35 -1.04
C VAL A 106 -7.77 -10.78 -2.16
N ARG A 107 -8.57 -11.83 -1.94
CA ARG A 107 -9.56 -12.27 -2.94
C ARG A 107 -10.65 -11.25 -3.20
N GLU A 108 -11.17 -10.60 -2.17
CA GLU A 108 -12.18 -9.55 -2.32
C GLU A 108 -11.67 -8.41 -3.20
N LEU A 109 -10.39 -8.02 -3.05
CA LEU A 109 -9.77 -7.00 -3.90
C LEU A 109 -9.54 -7.50 -5.33
N CYS A 110 -9.17 -8.77 -5.53
CA CYS A 110 -9.10 -9.35 -6.87
C CYS A 110 -10.49 -9.37 -7.54
N ASN A 111 -11.51 -9.87 -6.85
CA ASN A 111 -12.87 -9.95 -7.36
C ASN A 111 -13.46 -8.58 -7.67
N PHE A 112 -13.06 -7.54 -6.93
CA PHE A 112 -13.46 -6.16 -7.25
C PHE A 112 -12.95 -5.71 -8.63
N LEU A 113 -11.78 -6.16 -9.06
CA LEU A 113 -11.19 -5.80 -10.36
C LEU A 113 -11.60 -6.74 -11.50
N ASP A 114 -12.07 -7.94 -11.17
CA ASP A 114 -12.32 -9.04 -12.11
C ASP A 114 -13.47 -8.73 -13.07
N GLU A 115 -13.29 -9.04 -14.35
CA GLU A 115 -14.27 -8.87 -15.44
C GLU A 115 -14.68 -7.41 -15.76
N HIS A 116 -13.80 -6.43 -15.50
CA HIS A 116 -14.06 -5.01 -15.82
C HIS A 116 -13.07 -4.42 -16.83
N LEU A 117 -13.48 -3.29 -17.43
CA LEU A 117 -12.57 -2.33 -18.05
C LEU A 117 -11.99 -1.41 -16.98
N LEU A 118 -10.67 -1.42 -16.81
CA LEU A 118 -9.95 -0.54 -15.89
C LEU A 118 -9.44 0.69 -16.64
N VAL A 119 -9.69 1.89 -16.10
CA VAL A 119 -9.17 3.14 -16.66
C VAL A 119 -8.51 4.02 -15.59
N PRO A 120 -7.46 4.78 -15.94
CA PRO A 120 -6.76 5.63 -14.99
C PRO A 120 -7.49 6.97 -14.78
N GLY A 121 -8.21 7.08 -13.68
CA GLY A 121 -9.01 8.28 -13.34
C GLY A 121 -8.19 9.53 -13.03
N GLU A 122 -6.91 9.39 -12.68
CA GLU A 122 -6.00 10.51 -12.39
C GLU A 122 -5.12 10.89 -13.58
N HIS A 123 -5.33 10.29 -14.76
CA HIS A 123 -4.58 10.67 -15.96
C HIS A 123 -4.97 12.09 -16.42
N GLY A 124 -3.98 12.96 -16.65
CA GLY A 124 -4.19 14.40 -16.86
C GLY A 124 -5.09 14.77 -18.05
N GLU A 125 -5.08 13.96 -19.11
CA GLU A 125 -5.86 14.19 -20.33
C GLU A 125 -7.09 13.27 -20.48
N LEU A 126 -7.18 12.15 -19.74
CA LEU A 126 -8.28 11.20 -19.90
C LEU A 126 -9.53 11.74 -19.22
N ARG A 127 -10.69 11.57 -19.84
CA ARG A 127 -11.98 11.99 -19.28
C ARG A 127 -12.96 10.83 -19.29
N VAL A 128 -13.74 10.73 -18.23
CA VAL A 128 -14.88 9.82 -18.13
C VAL A 128 -16.12 10.66 -17.90
N SER A 129 -17.15 10.47 -18.71
CA SER A 129 -18.40 11.21 -18.63
C SER A 129 -19.60 10.29 -18.72
N ASP A 130 -20.70 10.68 -18.07
CA ASP A 130 -21.99 10.02 -18.25
C ASP A 130 -22.58 10.39 -19.61
N VAL A 131 -23.06 9.39 -20.37
CA VAL A 131 -23.71 9.60 -21.67
C VAL A 131 -25.16 9.14 -21.68
N GLY A 132 -25.73 8.89 -20.50
CA GLY A 132 -27.10 8.45 -20.30
C GLY A 132 -27.30 6.96 -20.51
N ALA A 133 -28.52 6.50 -20.21
CA ALA A 133 -28.95 5.11 -20.38
C ALA A 133 -28.03 4.07 -19.70
N GLY A 134 -27.42 4.41 -18.56
CA GLY A 134 -26.53 3.51 -17.81
C GLY A 134 -25.18 3.25 -18.47
N HIS A 135 -24.72 4.15 -19.34
CA HIS A 135 -23.42 4.04 -20.03
C HIS A 135 -22.49 5.20 -19.65
N LYS A 136 -21.20 4.91 -19.64
CA LYS A 136 -20.13 5.89 -19.54
C LYS A 136 -19.36 5.96 -20.85
N GLU A 137 -18.82 7.14 -21.13
CA GLU A 137 -17.83 7.34 -22.17
C GLU A 137 -16.47 7.58 -21.56
N VAL A 138 -15.47 6.83 -22.03
CA VAL A 138 -14.05 7.05 -21.77
C VAL A 138 -13.44 7.71 -23.00
N ARG A 139 -12.86 8.89 -22.83
CA ARG A 139 -12.25 9.68 -23.90
C ARG A 139 -10.79 9.98 -23.61
N TYR A 140 -9.93 9.67 -24.57
CA TYR A 140 -8.54 10.09 -24.57
C TYR A 140 -8.17 10.56 -25.97
N ARG A 141 -7.98 11.87 -26.12
CA ARG A 141 -7.77 12.54 -27.43
C ARG A 141 -8.89 12.19 -28.41
N GLU A 142 -8.55 11.58 -29.54
CA GLU A 142 -9.50 11.16 -30.58
C GLU A 142 -10.19 9.83 -30.27
N SER A 143 -9.63 9.02 -29.36
CA SER A 143 -10.19 7.73 -28.96
C SER A 143 -11.40 7.90 -28.04
N ARG A 144 -12.45 7.13 -28.32
CA ARG A 144 -13.72 7.13 -27.59
C ARG A 144 -14.22 5.70 -27.39
N TYR A 145 -14.50 5.32 -26.15
CA TYR A 145 -15.09 4.05 -25.79
C TYR A 145 -16.38 4.30 -25.01
N THR A 146 -17.49 3.70 -25.44
CA THR A 146 -18.74 3.70 -24.67
C THR A 146 -18.94 2.32 -24.07
N VAL A 147 -19.12 2.27 -22.75
CA VAL A 147 -19.24 1.03 -21.98
C VAL A 147 -20.39 1.15 -20.97
N PRO A 148 -21.08 0.05 -20.62
CA PRO A 148 -22.00 0.04 -19.49
C PRO A 148 -21.30 0.52 -18.21
N GLU A 149 -21.99 1.28 -17.36
CA GLU A 149 -21.43 1.79 -16.11
C GLU A 149 -20.99 0.66 -15.17
N GLY A 150 -21.70 -0.47 -15.18
CA GLY A 150 -21.37 -1.64 -14.37
C GLY A 150 -20.07 -2.34 -14.79
N ASP A 151 -19.61 -2.14 -16.03
CA ASP A 151 -18.43 -2.83 -16.58
C ASP A 151 -17.16 -1.95 -16.48
N LEU A 152 -17.27 -0.73 -15.97
CA LEU A 152 -16.19 0.26 -15.92
C LEU A 152 -15.74 0.54 -14.49
N ILE A 153 -14.43 0.37 -14.23
CA ILE A 153 -13.80 0.84 -12.99
C ILE A 153 -12.85 1.97 -13.31
N VAL A 154 -13.16 3.15 -12.77
CA VAL A 154 -12.27 4.32 -12.78
C VAL A 154 -11.39 4.28 -11.54
N LEU A 155 -10.13 3.88 -11.70
CA LEU A 155 -9.19 3.72 -10.60
C LEU A 155 -8.50 5.06 -10.27
N PRO A 156 -8.23 5.36 -8.98
CA PRO A 156 -7.46 6.54 -8.56
C PRO A 156 -5.96 6.30 -8.79
N ILE A 157 -5.57 6.17 -10.06
CA ILE A 157 -4.21 5.95 -10.56
C ILE A 157 -4.02 6.76 -11.83
N ASN A 158 -2.78 7.09 -12.15
CA ASN A 158 -2.47 7.91 -13.32
C ASN A 158 -2.26 7.11 -14.61
N ASN A 159 -2.10 5.79 -14.51
CA ASN A 159 -2.01 4.87 -15.64
C ASN A 159 -2.39 3.46 -15.18
N THR A 160 -2.76 2.56 -16.09
CA THR A 160 -3.13 1.16 -15.76
C THR A 160 -1.95 0.19 -15.88
N SER A 161 -0.74 0.68 -15.57
CA SER A 161 0.47 -0.15 -15.57
C SER A 161 0.46 -1.14 -14.41
N SER A 162 1.20 -2.23 -14.54
CA SER A 162 1.35 -3.23 -13.47
C SER A 162 1.82 -2.60 -12.14
N GLU A 163 2.68 -1.57 -12.17
CA GLU A 163 3.14 -0.85 -10.97
C GLU A 163 2.03 -0.01 -10.33
N ASN A 164 1.20 0.66 -11.14
CA ASN A 164 0.06 1.44 -10.65
C ASN A 164 -1.00 0.52 -10.05
N LEU A 165 -1.31 -0.60 -10.71
CA LEU A 165 -2.22 -1.62 -10.18
C LEU A 165 -1.69 -2.22 -8.88
N ALA A 166 -0.39 -2.55 -8.81
CA ALA A 166 0.23 -3.01 -7.57
C ALA A 166 0.18 -1.96 -6.45
N THR A 167 0.33 -0.68 -6.79
CA THR A 167 0.24 0.43 -5.84
C THR A 167 -1.17 0.61 -5.29
N TRP A 168 -2.17 0.63 -6.18
CA TRP A 168 -3.57 0.67 -5.78
C TRP A 168 -3.92 -0.53 -4.88
N PHE A 169 -3.57 -1.73 -5.32
CA PHE A 169 -3.88 -2.95 -4.58
C PHE A 169 -3.20 -2.96 -3.21
N GLY A 170 -1.92 -2.60 -3.14
CA GLY A 170 -1.17 -2.54 -1.89
C GLY A 170 -1.71 -1.52 -0.89
N ARG A 171 -2.09 -0.33 -1.35
CA ARG A 171 -2.73 0.68 -0.48
C ARG A 171 -4.09 0.20 0.03
N ARG A 172 -4.94 -0.33 -0.85
CA ARG A 172 -6.26 -0.85 -0.47
C ARG A 172 -6.16 -2.02 0.49
N LEU A 173 -5.19 -2.92 0.27
CA LEU A 173 -4.93 -4.03 1.17
C LEU A 173 -4.46 -3.54 2.55
N LEU A 174 -3.54 -2.58 2.61
CA LEU A 174 -3.09 -2.00 3.87
C LEU A 174 -4.26 -1.34 4.64
N ASP A 175 -5.09 -0.56 3.97
CA ASP A 175 -6.29 0.07 4.56
C ASP A 175 -7.25 -0.99 5.12
N GLU A 176 -7.57 -2.03 4.34
CA GLU A 176 -8.47 -3.10 4.76
C GLU A 176 -7.90 -3.91 5.93
N LEU A 177 -6.60 -4.18 5.95
CA LEU A 177 -5.93 -4.84 7.07
C LEU A 177 -5.99 -3.99 8.33
N GLY A 178 -5.68 -2.69 8.23
CA GLY A 178 -5.76 -1.76 9.37
C GLY A 178 -7.19 -1.65 9.93
N ARG A 179 -8.20 -1.66 9.06
CA ARG A 179 -9.61 -1.59 9.45
C ARG A 179 -10.13 -2.88 10.08
N ARG A 180 -9.79 -4.04 9.51
CA ARG A 180 -10.32 -5.36 9.94
C ARG A 180 -9.52 -5.96 11.10
N PHE A 181 -8.22 -5.68 11.16
CA PHE A 181 -7.28 -6.28 12.11
C PHE A 181 -6.40 -5.22 12.79
N PRO A 182 -6.99 -4.28 13.56
CA PRO A 182 -6.28 -3.11 14.11
C PRO A 182 -5.15 -3.46 15.09
N LYS A 183 -5.10 -4.70 15.59
CA LYS A 183 -4.01 -5.18 16.46
C LYS A 183 -2.78 -5.63 15.69
N VAL A 184 -2.92 -5.90 14.39
CA VAL A 184 -1.82 -6.36 13.54
C VAL A 184 -0.98 -5.16 13.14
N LYS A 185 0.28 -5.15 13.58
CA LYS A 185 1.25 -4.14 13.21
C LYS A 185 2.00 -4.58 11.96
N VAL A 186 1.52 -4.12 10.80
CA VAL A 186 2.19 -4.33 9.51
C VAL A 186 3.44 -3.44 9.46
N GLN A 187 4.62 -4.05 9.47
CA GLN A 187 5.90 -3.35 9.37
C GLN A 187 6.29 -3.10 7.91
N ARG A 188 6.02 -4.07 7.05
CA ARG A 188 6.23 -3.96 5.60
C ARG A 188 5.08 -4.64 4.88
N ILE A 189 4.68 -4.06 3.76
CA ILE A 189 3.87 -4.76 2.77
C ILE A 189 4.50 -4.60 1.39
N LYS A 190 4.52 -5.67 0.61
CA LYS A 190 4.90 -5.64 -0.80
C LYS A 190 3.82 -6.34 -1.60
N VAL A 191 3.35 -5.68 -2.65
CA VAL A 191 2.39 -6.26 -3.59
C VAL A 191 3.03 -6.28 -4.97
N GLY A 192 2.93 -7.42 -5.64
CA GLY A 192 3.30 -7.58 -7.04
C GLY A 192 2.07 -7.90 -7.89
N VAL A 193 1.95 -7.25 -9.04
CA VAL A 193 0.94 -7.58 -10.05
C VAL A 193 1.67 -8.06 -11.30
N GLU A 194 1.38 -9.30 -11.70
CA GLU A 194 1.87 -9.95 -12.92
C GLU A 194 0.81 -9.84 -14.01
N GLU A 195 1.09 -9.05 -15.04
CA GLU A 195 0.23 -8.93 -16.23
C GLU A 195 0.53 -10.04 -17.24
N THR A 196 1.82 -10.24 -17.52
CA THR A 196 2.32 -11.35 -18.34
C THR A 196 3.27 -12.21 -17.52
N ARG A 197 3.23 -13.53 -17.73
CA ARG A 197 4.05 -14.48 -16.98
C ARG A 197 5.53 -14.08 -16.97
N GLY A 198 6.11 -13.99 -15.78
CA GLY A 198 7.54 -13.72 -15.59
C GLY A 198 7.90 -12.25 -15.40
N GLN A 199 6.95 -11.30 -15.53
CA GLN A 199 7.20 -9.86 -15.31
C GLN A 199 6.15 -9.24 -14.40
N ARG A 200 6.58 -8.42 -13.44
CA ARG A 200 5.69 -7.85 -12.41
C ARG A 200 6.00 -6.40 -12.11
N GLY A 201 4.96 -5.58 -12.07
CA GLY A 201 5.00 -4.30 -11.36
C GLY A 201 4.90 -4.55 -9.86
N VAL A 202 5.63 -3.75 -9.07
CA VAL A 202 5.74 -3.97 -7.62
C VAL A 202 5.54 -2.67 -6.86
N TYR A 203 4.73 -2.73 -5.82
CA TYR A 203 4.59 -1.72 -4.79
C TYR A 203 5.21 -2.21 -3.47
N ARG A 204 5.85 -1.31 -2.73
CA ARG A 204 6.36 -1.56 -1.38
C ARG A 204 6.00 -0.41 -0.47
N HIS A 205 5.55 -0.73 0.73
CA HIS A 205 5.38 0.21 1.83
C HIS A 205 6.07 -0.32 3.07
N LEU A 206 6.77 0.57 3.76
CA LEU A 206 7.43 0.34 5.04
C LEU A 206 6.75 1.26 6.03
N SER A 207 6.24 0.72 7.14
CA SER A 207 5.78 1.56 8.24
C SER A 207 6.98 2.23 8.89
N THR A 208 6.83 3.50 9.23
CA THR A 208 7.85 4.32 9.88
C THR A 208 7.57 4.52 11.37
N ASP A 209 6.92 3.54 12.01
CA ASP A 209 6.67 3.53 13.47
C ASP A 209 7.89 4.01 14.28
#